data_AF-A0A9R0S2V5-F1
#
_entry.id   AF-A0A9R0S2V5-F1
#
_cell.length_a   1.000
_cell.length_b   1.000
_cell.length_c   1.000
_cell.angle_alpha   90.00
_cell.angle_beta   90.00
_cell.angle_gamma   90.00
#
_symmetry.space_group_name_H-M   'P 1'
#
loop_
_entity.id
_entity.type
_entity.pdbx_description
1 polymer ?
#
loop_
_entity_poly.entity_id
_entity_poly.type
_entity_poly.pdbx_seq_one_letter_code
_entity_poly.pdbx_strand_id
1 'polypeptide(L)'
;MDPVEEWYYRTFLDAGEYGLGLWAFPLQPGADCPANAAYLDGYYAGQDGKPVENKNMICVFERYAGDVAWRHTEAGFPDRLITEVRPDVSLVVRMVVSCGNYDYILDWEFKTSGSIKFTVSLTGLLEVKGTAYTHADQITEDAHGTLVAENALAVYHDHYVTYHLDLDVDGTNNSFVKNTIATKRNEGGTPRRSYWTVRREVAETEADAQVDVNAAPADLLVVNPNKRTRMGNEVGYRVVPGGATAASVLDDDDFPQRRASYCKKQVRVTPYSKAEKWAPGLYADQSTGDDGLAAWSKRDRGVRNEDIVLWYTVGIHHIPYQDDFPVMPTVEDLGNLIKLYADWHSRLIPYYSFDQFVRKAEKVGASSRVRVSFFLPFRVSFHVVTVTANCSLSVADGTTQEDPILGTESPSTDNHEDVDPFAMESDDVDPMQEDLRNEIYEKTADEPVIRSGIESAEQPMAPKEAEKHQDGEESGGSKPSKVELTEEQKARMEANRLKALERAAAARARASQSQPTTETTT
;
A
#
# COMPACT_ATOMS: atom_id res chain seq x y z
N MET A 1 6.61 0.29 -20.14
CA MET A 1 7.20 1.54 -20.65
C MET A 1 8.46 1.25 -21.45
N ASP A 2 8.40 0.28 -22.38
CA ASP A 2 9.54 -0.09 -23.22
C ASP A 2 9.08 0.00 -24.69
N PRO A 3 9.65 0.90 -25.51
CA PRO A 3 9.19 1.18 -26.87
C PRO A 3 9.72 0.20 -27.93
N VAL A 4 10.49 -0.84 -27.56
CA VAL A 4 10.97 -1.84 -28.54
C VAL A 4 9.81 -2.69 -29.09
N GLU A 5 10.06 -3.34 -30.24
CA GLU A 5 9.06 -4.12 -30.99
C GLU A 5 8.37 -5.21 -30.14
N GLU A 6 9.09 -5.82 -29.20
CA GLU A 6 8.59 -6.88 -28.33
C GLU A 6 7.69 -6.39 -27.16
N TRP A 7 7.66 -5.08 -26.88
CA TRP A 7 7.05 -4.50 -25.68
C TRP A 7 6.11 -3.30 -25.91
N TYR A 8 6.26 -2.53 -26.98
CA TYR A 8 5.54 -1.25 -27.16
C TYR A 8 4.00 -1.36 -27.09
N TYR A 9 3.45 -2.53 -27.42
CA TYR A 9 2.00 -2.79 -27.44
C TYR A 9 1.44 -3.28 -26.10
N ARG A 10 2.28 -3.50 -25.08
CA ARG A 10 1.87 -4.05 -23.77
C ARG A 10 1.30 -2.95 -22.86
N THR A 11 0.03 -2.62 -23.10
CA THR A 11 -0.75 -1.67 -22.29
C THR A 11 -2.14 -2.24 -22.05
N PHE A 12 -2.21 -3.21 -21.13
CA PHE A 12 -3.42 -3.99 -20.87
C PHE A 12 -4.54 -3.15 -20.24
N LEU A 13 -5.78 -3.49 -20.60
CA LEU A 13 -6.99 -2.97 -19.99
C LEU A 13 -7.77 -4.14 -19.37
N ASP A 14 -7.18 -4.77 -18.36
CA ASP A 14 -7.58 -6.02 -17.69
C ASP A 14 -9.11 -6.25 -17.64
N ALA A 15 -9.85 -5.28 -17.11
CA ALA A 15 -11.30 -5.37 -16.95
C ALA A 15 -12.10 -5.38 -18.26
N GLY A 16 -11.60 -4.75 -19.33
CA GLY A 16 -12.29 -4.61 -20.61
C GLY A 16 -11.76 -5.51 -21.73
N GLU A 17 -10.52 -5.97 -21.63
CA GLU A 17 -9.90 -6.92 -22.58
C GLU A 17 -10.07 -8.39 -22.13
N TYR A 18 -9.95 -8.65 -20.82
CA TYR A 18 -9.92 -10.01 -20.26
C TYR A 18 -11.10 -10.31 -19.31
N GLY A 19 -11.58 -9.29 -18.59
CA GLY A 19 -12.72 -9.35 -17.68
C GLY A 19 -12.36 -9.87 -16.28
N LEU A 20 -12.31 -8.97 -15.29
CA LEU A 20 -11.88 -9.31 -13.92
C LEU A 20 -12.66 -10.46 -13.28
N GLY A 21 -13.97 -10.56 -13.54
CA GLY A 21 -14.81 -11.65 -13.01
C GLY A 21 -14.57 -13.02 -13.65
N LEU A 22 -13.96 -13.07 -14.84
CA LEU A 22 -13.53 -14.31 -15.50
C LEU A 22 -12.15 -14.78 -14.99
N TRP A 23 -11.34 -13.84 -14.50
CA TRP A 23 -10.00 -14.07 -13.94
C TRP A 23 -9.96 -14.00 -12.40
N ALA A 24 -11.12 -14.00 -11.76
CA ALA A 24 -11.23 -14.27 -10.33
C ALA A 24 -11.22 -15.78 -10.10
N PHE A 25 -10.42 -16.22 -9.11
CA PHE A 25 -10.18 -17.62 -8.81
C PHE A 25 -10.62 -17.99 -7.38
N PRO A 26 -10.82 -19.28 -7.06
CA PRO A 26 -11.24 -19.71 -5.73
C PRO A 26 -10.25 -19.29 -4.62
N LEU A 27 -10.74 -18.46 -3.71
CA LEU A 27 -10.01 -17.97 -2.55
C LEU A 27 -9.65 -19.12 -1.60
N GLN A 28 -8.40 -19.15 -1.15
CA GLN A 28 -7.83 -20.18 -0.28
C GLN A 28 -8.16 -19.90 1.20
N PRO A 29 -8.97 -20.75 1.87
CA PRO A 29 -9.38 -20.48 3.25
C PRO A 29 -8.21 -20.51 4.24
N GLY A 30 -8.14 -19.49 5.10
CA GLY A 30 -7.06 -19.32 6.07
C GLY A 30 -5.82 -18.61 5.51
N ALA A 31 -5.68 -18.47 4.19
CA ALA A 31 -4.62 -17.72 3.53
C ALA A 31 -5.13 -16.39 2.97
N ASP A 32 -6.02 -16.43 1.97
CA ASP A 32 -6.57 -15.21 1.34
C ASP A 32 -7.60 -14.51 2.24
N CYS A 33 -8.32 -15.29 3.05
CA CYS A 33 -9.37 -14.83 3.94
C CYS A 33 -9.27 -15.53 5.31
N PRO A 34 -9.59 -14.83 6.41
CA PRO A 34 -9.48 -15.39 7.76
C PRO A 34 -10.52 -16.48 8.04
N ALA A 35 -10.29 -17.25 9.10
CA ALA A 35 -11.13 -18.40 9.47
C ALA A 35 -12.60 -18.06 9.81
N ASN A 36 -12.92 -16.79 10.07
CA ASN A 36 -14.29 -16.30 10.27
C ASN A 36 -14.97 -15.82 8.97
N ALA A 37 -14.39 -16.07 7.79
CA ALA A 37 -14.97 -15.67 6.52
C ALA A 37 -16.11 -16.61 6.07
N ALA A 38 -17.20 -16.01 5.62
CA ALA A 38 -18.20 -16.66 4.78
C ALA A 38 -17.80 -16.51 3.30
N TYR A 39 -18.12 -17.50 2.47
CA TYR A 39 -17.78 -17.50 1.05
C TYR A 39 -19.03 -17.44 0.17
N LEU A 40 -18.89 -16.81 -0.99
CA LEU A 40 -19.89 -16.73 -2.04
C LEU A 40 -19.30 -17.29 -3.33
N ASP A 41 -20.05 -18.19 -3.96
CA ASP A 41 -19.72 -18.78 -5.25
C ASP A 41 -20.10 -17.82 -6.39
N GLY A 42 -19.34 -17.86 -7.47
CA GLY A 42 -19.57 -17.07 -8.68
C GLY A 42 -20.02 -17.94 -9.85
N TYR A 43 -20.82 -17.36 -10.75
CA TYR A 43 -21.23 -17.98 -11.99
C TYR A 43 -20.98 -17.05 -13.17
N TYR A 44 -20.44 -17.57 -14.27
CA TYR A 44 -20.28 -16.86 -15.53
C TYR A 44 -20.67 -17.74 -16.72
N ALA A 45 -20.79 -17.14 -17.91
CA ALA A 45 -21.04 -17.89 -19.14
C ALA A 45 -19.72 -18.35 -19.77
N GLY A 46 -19.57 -19.65 -20.01
CA GLY A 46 -18.49 -20.19 -20.83
C GLY A 46 -18.64 -19.79 -22.30
N GLN A 47 -17.62 -20.06 -23.11
CA GLN A 47 -17.61 -19.72 -24.55
C GLN A 47 -18.73 -20.42 -25.35
N ASP A 48 -19.27 -21.53 -24.86
CA ASP A 48 -20.42 -22.25 -25.43
C ASP A 48 -21.78 -21.79 -24.86
N GLY A 49 -21.78 -20.74 -24.04
CA GLY A 49 -22.95 -20.17 -23.37
C GLY A 49 -23.45 -20.96 -22.16
N LYS A 50 -22.79 -22.06 -21.75
CA LYS A 50 -23.18 -22.78 -20.54
C LYS A 50 -22.71 -22.05 -19.26
N PRO A 51 -23.45 -22.15 -18.15
CA PRO A 51 -22.97 -21.63 -16.87
C PRO A 51 -21.73 -22.42 -16.40
N VAL A 52 -20.68 -21.70 -16.03
CA VAL A 52 -19.52 -22.22 -15.31
C VAL A 52 -19.60 -21.70 -13.87
N GLU A 53 -19.46 -22.59 -12.90
CA GLU A 53 -19.42 -22.28 -11.47
C GLU A 53 -17.96 -22.21 -11.01
N ASN A 54 -17.59 -21.10 -10.35
CA ASN A 54 -16.36 -21.01 -9.56
C ASN A 54 -16.73 -20.91 -8.08
N LYS A 55 -16.16 -21.79 -7.26
CA LYS A 55 -16.34 -21.79 -5.80
C LYS A 55 -15.52 -20.69 -5.13
N ASN A 56 -15.96 -20.21 -3.97
CA ASN A 56 -15.21 -19.30 -3.10
C ASN A 56 -14.67 -18.03 -3.81
N MET A 57 -15.46 -17.42 -4.70
CA MET A 57 -15.02 -16.28 -5.53
C MET A 57 -14.95 -14.96 -4.75
N ILE A 58 -15.82 -14.80 -3.76
CA ILE A 58 -15.86 -13.64 -2.88
C ILE A 58 -15.89 -14.17 -1.44
N CYS A 59 -15.13 -13.55 -0.54
CA CYS A 59 -15.24 -13.83 0.89
C CYS A 59 -15.71 -12.58 1.66
N VAL A 60 -16.47 -12.79 2.72
CA VAL A 60 -17.06 -11.75 3.57
C VAL A 60 -16.71 -12.06 5.02
N PHE A 61 -16.04 -11.13 5.71
CA PHE A 61 -15.54 -11.35 7.08
C PHE A 61 -15.51 -10.09 7.93
N GLU A 62 -15.61 -10.27 9.25
CA GLU A 62 -15.32 -9.20 10.21
C GLU A 62 -13.81 -9.11 10.48
N ARG A 63 -13.24 -7.92 10.37
CA ARG A 63 -11.81 -7.63 10.59
C ARG A 63 -11.58 -7.07 11.98
N TYR A 64 -10.74 -7.76 12.76
CA TYR A 64 -10.29 -7.35 14.09
C TYR A 64 -8.81 -6.96 14.08
N ALA A 65 -8.46 -5.87 13.38
CA ALA A 65 -7.07 -5.45 13.18
C ALA A 65 -6.37 -4.89 14.44
N GLY A 66 -7.10 -4.70 15.54
CA GLY A 66 -6.61 -4.00 16.73
C GLY A 66 -6.70 -2.47 16.62
N ASP A 67 -7.31 -1.96 15.55
CA ASP A 67 -7.58 -0.55 15.34
C ASP A 67 -8.49 0.05 16.42
N VAL A 68 -8.40 1.37 16.59
CA VAL A 68 -9.15 2.13 17.59
C VAL A 68 -10.19 2.99 16.88
N ALA A 69 -11.48 2.64 17.03
CA ALA A 69 -12.59 3.41 16.48
C ALA A 69 -12.61 4.84 17.02
N TRP A 70 -12.38 4.98 18.34
CA TRP A 70 -12.05 6.26 18.98
C TRP A 70 -11.45 6.04 20.35
N ARG A 71 -10.69 7.05 20.82
CA ARG A 71 -10.20 7.11 22.20
C ARG A 71 -10.11 8.54 22.71
N HIS A 72 -10.20 8.68 24.02
CA HIS A 72 -9.91 9.93 24.71
C HIS A 72 -9.24 9.67 26.06
N THR A 73 -8.32 10.55 26.43
CA THR A 73 -7.72 10.60 27.78
C THR A 73 -7.81 12.04 28.26
N GLU A 74 -8.67 12.28 29.25
CA GLU A 74 -8.84 13.58 29.90
C GLU A 74 -7.98 13.62 31.16
N ALA A 75 -7.12 14.64 31.24
CA ALA A 75 -6.14 14.87 32.32
C ALA A 75 -6.19 16.31 32.86
N GLY A 76 -7.12 17.15 32.37
CA GLY A 76 -7.33 18.52 32.82
C GLY A 76 -8.08 18.65 34.15
N PHE A 77 -8.67 17.57 34.67
CA PHE A 77 -9.24 17.55 36.02
C PHE A 77 -8.13 17.29 37.06
N PRO A 78 -7.89 18.19 38.04
CA PRO A 78 -6.73 18.10 38.94
C PRO A 78 -6.57 16.76 39.67
N ASP A 79 -7.68 16.15 40.08
CA ASP A 79 -7.71 14.93 40.89
C ASP A 79 -8.29 13.71 40.13
N ARG A 80 -8.42 13.78 38.79
CA ARG A 80 -9.09 12.74 38.00
C ARG A 80 -8.52 12.57 36.59
N LEU A 81 -7.83 11.46 36.38
CA LEU A 81 -7.55 10.94 35.03
C LEU A 81 -8.75 10.12 34.55
N ILE A 82 -9.26 10.41 33.35
CA ILE A 82 -10.31 9.61 32.69
C ILE A 82 -9.71 9.09 31.38
N THR A 83 -9.85 7.80 31.08
CA THR A 83 -9.50 7.24 29.78
C THR A 83 -10.59 6.30 29.31
N GLU A 84 -10.97 6.45 28.04
CA GLU A 84 -11.99 5.65 27.37
C GLU A 84 -11.47 5.31 25.97
N VAL A 85 -11.63 4.07 25.55
CA VAL A 85 -11.18 3.53 24.25
C VAL A 85 -12.24 2.59 23.73
N ARG A 86 -12.57 2.66 22.43
CA ARG A 86 -13.39 1.66 21.74
C ARG A 86 -12.61 1.04 20.59
N PRO A 87 -12.58 -0.30 20.47
CA PRO A 87 -11.96 -0.97 19.33
C PRO A 87 -12.78 -0.71 18.06
N ASP A 88 -12.11 -0.74 16.91
CA ASP A 88 -12.74 -0.75 15.61
C ASP A 88 -12.99 -2.18 15.14
N VAL A 89 -14.11 -2.38 14.47
CA VAL A 89 -14.48 -3.64 13.81
C VAL A 89 -15.15 -3.25 12.50
N SER A 90 -14.64 -3.79 11.40
CA SER A 90 -15.14 -3.52 10.06
C SER A 90 -15.54 -4.79 9.33
N LEU A 91 -16.51 -4.68 8.43
CA LEU A 91 -16.93 -5.76 7.55
C LEU A 91 -16.16 -5.62 6.22
N VAL A 92 -15.50 -6.68 5.79
CA VAL A 92 -14.73 -6.73 4.55
C VAL A 92 -15.42 -7.64 3.56
N VAL A 93 -15.56 -7.19 2.32
CA VAL A 93 -15.90 -8.00 1.16
C VAL A 93 -14.67 -8.02 0.24
N ARG A 94 -14.10 -9.20 0.01
CA ARG A 94 -12.86 -9.40 -0.74
C ARG A 94 -13.08 -10.28 -1.97
N MET A 95 -12.47 -9.89 -3.08
CA MET A 95 -12.27 -10.71 -4.28
C MET A 95 -10.80 -10.64 -4.67
N VAL A 96 -10.23 -11.73 -5.21
CA VAL A 96 -8.88 -11.74 -5.79
C VAL A 96 -8.97 -12.09 -7.27
N VAL A 97 -8.21 -11.37 -8.09
CA VAL A 97 -8.17 -11.50 -9.55
C VAL A 97 -6.73 -11.70 -9.98
N SER A 98 -6.45 -12.74 -10.75
CA SER A 98 -5.10 -13.07 -11.23
C SER A 98 -5.03 -12.91 -12.75
N CYS A 99 -4.73 -11.71 -13.23
CA CYS A 99 -4.62 -11.41 -14.66
C CYS A 99 -3.20 -11.70 -15.16
N GLY A 100 -2.99 -12.91 -15.70
CA GLY A 100 -1.70 -13.32 -16.24
C GLY A 100 -0.64 -13.46 -15.14
N ASN A 101 0.26 -12.46 -15.04
CA ASN A 101 1.32 -12.40 -14.04
C ASN A 101 0.96 -11.55 -12.80
N TYR A 102 -0.12 -10.75 -12.81
CA TYR A 102 -0.49 -9.88 -11.70
C TYR A 102 -1.66 -10.41 -10.89
N ASP A 103 -1.57 -10.25 -9.57
CA ASP A 103 -2.62 -10.55 -8.61
C ASP A 103 -3.14 -9.27 -7.95
N TYR A 104 -4.44 -9.03 -8.09
CA TYR A 104 -5.16 -7.89 -7.54
C TYR A 104 -6.08 -8.34 -6.41
N ILE A 105 -5.80 -7.89 -5.18
CA ILE A 105 -6.69 -8.09 -4.02
C ILE A 105 -7.61 -6.86 -3.94
N LEU A 106 -8.91 -7.08 -4.11
CA LEU A 106 -9.94 -6.04 -4.17
C LEU A 106 -10.81 -6.09 -2.91
N ASP A 107 -10.58 -5.16 -1.99
CA ASP A 107 -11.27 -5.05 -0.69
C ASP A 107 -12.28 -3.90 -0.69
N TRP A 108 -13.51 -4.20 -0.27
CA TRP A 108 -14.50 -3.21 0.18
C TRP A 108 -14.70 -3.35 1.69
N GLU A 109 -14.24 -2.37 2.44
CA GLU A 109 -14.31 -2.33 3.91
C GLU A 109 -15.36 -1.31 4.38
N PHE A 110 -16.33 -1.79 5.15
CA PHE A 110 -17.43 -1.01 5.73
C PHE A 110 -17.22 -0.86 7.23
N LYS A 111 -17.21 0.37 7.74
CA LYS A 111 -16.91 0.69 9.14
C LYS A 111 -18.14 1.21 9.88
N THR A 112 -18.25 0.88 11.17
CA THR A 112 -19.37 1.34 12.03
C THR A 112 -19.44 2.87 12.19
N SER A 113 -18.37 3.59 11.85
CA SER A 113 -18.32 5.05 11.70
C SER A 113 -19.13 5.60 10.52
N GLY A 114 -19.65 4.74 9.64
CA GLY A 114 -20.22 5.11 8.34
C GLY A 114 -19.17 5.30 7.24
N SER A 115 -17.89 5.00 7.50
CA SER A 115 -16.85 5.07 6.48
C SER A 115 -16.87 3.84 5.57
N ILE A 116 -16.63 4.05 4.27
CA ILE A 116 -16.39 3.00 3.28
C ILE A 116 -14.96 3.20 2.76
N LYS A 117 -14.10 2.18 2.89
CA LYS A 117 -12.74 2.15 2.34
C LYS A 117 -12.71 1.09 1.24
N PHE A 118 -12.53 1.52 0.00
CA PHE A 118 -12.11 0.63 -1.08
C PHE A 118 -10.58 0.56 -1.06
N THR A 119 -10.02 -0.60 -1.39
CA THR A 119 -8.57 -0.82 -1.43
C THR A 119 -8.26 -1.83 -2.52
N VAL A 120 -7.25 -1.51 -3.32
CA VAL A 120 -6.58 -2.48 -4.19
C VAL A 120 -5.19 -2.73 -3.65
N SER A 121 -4.80 -4.00 -3.52
CA SER A 121 -3.43 -4.39 -3.22
C SER A 121 -2.86 -5.21 -4.38
N LEU A 122 -1.59 -4.98 -4.70
CA LEU A 122 -0.90 -5.60 -5.82
C LEU A 122 0.11 -6.64 -5.33
N THR A 123 0.16 -7.80 -5.98
CA THR A 123 1.18 -8.86 -5.79
C THR A 123 1.30 -9.66 -7.10
N GLY A 124 1.92 -10.84 -7.08
CA GLY A 124 2.15 -11.67 -8.28
C GLY A 124 3.61 -11.64 -8.76
N LEU A 125 3.82 -11.88 -10.04
CA LEU A 125 5.13 -12.01 -10.68
C LEU A 125 5.45 -10.77 -11.54
N LEU A 126 6.71 -10.34 -11.56
CA LEU A 126 7.16 -9.28 -12.46
C LEU A 126 7.13 -9.75 -13.92
N GLU A 127 6.66 -8.89 -14.83
CA GLU A 127 6.86 -9.11 -16.26
C GLU A 127 8.31 -8.78 -16.63
N VAL A 128 9.08 -9.80 -17.04
CA VAL A 128 10.52 -9.69 -17.26
C VAL A 128 10.92 -9.79 -18.74
N LYS A 129 11.80 -8.88 -19.17
CA LYS A 129 12.53 -8.89 -20.43
C LYS A 129 13.83 -9.66 -20.26
N GLY A 130 14.01 -10.71 -21.06
CA GLY A 130 15.29 -11.42 -21.14
C GLY A 130 16.38 -10.50 -21.70
N THR A 131 17.55 -10.48 -21.08
CA THR A 131 18.68 -9.64 -21.49
C THR A 131 20.02 -10.38 -21.37
N ALA A 132 21.02 -9.95 -22.13
CA ALA A 132 22.40 -10.40 -21.97
C ALA A 132 23.08 -9.85 -20.70
N TYR A 133 22.49 -8.83 -20.04
CA TYR A 133 23.07 -8.26 -18.83
C TYR A 133 23.06 -9.25 -17.67
N THR A 134 24.21 -9.41 -17.03
CA THR A 134 24.38 -10.18 -15.79
C THR A 134 24.60 -9.27 -14.58
N HIS A 135 25.05 -8.03 -14.80
CA HIS A 135 25.32 -7.03 -13.77
C HIS A 135 24.87 -5.63 -14.21
N ALA A 136 24.47 -4.79 -13.25
CA ALA A 136 23.90 -3.46 -13.54
C ALA A 136 24.89 -2.45 -14.14
N ASP A 137 26.20 -2.63 -13.94
CA ASP A 137 27.26 -1.79 -14.52
C ASP A 137 27.48 -2.05 -16.04
N GLN A 138 26.89 -3.12 -16.57
CA GLN A 138 26.88 -3.42 -18.01
C GLN A 138 25.81 -2.62 -18.77
N ILE A 139 24.90 -1.95 -18.06
CA ILE A 139 23.82 -1.15 -18.63
C ILE A 139 24.36 0.25 -18.99
N THR A 140 24.57 0.50 -20.28
CA THR A 140 25.16 1.75 -20.79
C THR A 140 24.15 2.73 -21.39
N GLU A 141 22.90 2.30 -21.56
CA GLU A 141 21.79 3.07 -22.13
C GLU A 141 20.51 2.85 -21.29
N ASP A 142 19.41 3.52 -21.62
CA ASP A 142 18.14 3.28 -20.92
C ASP A 142 17.62 1.88 -21.28
N ALA A 143 17.63 0.97 -20.30
CA ALA A 143 17.11 -0.38 -20.46
C ALA A 143 15.58 -0.45 -20.40
N HIS A 144 14.91 0.64 -19.99
CA HIS A 144 13.46 0.72 -19.77
C HIS A 144 12.94 -0.18 -18.64
N GLY A 145 13.81 -0.56 -17.72
CA GLY A 145 13.52 -1.43 -16.59
C GLY A 145 14.69 -1.56 -15.61
N THR A 146 14.47 -2.29 -14.53
CA THR A 146 15.49 -2.63 -13.52
C THR A 146 16.02 -4.05 -13.75
N LEU A 147 17.34 -4.25 -13.73
CA LEU A 147 17.91 -5.60 -13.69
C LEU A 147 17.70 -6.20 -12.30
N VAL A 148 16.75 -7.13 -12.16
CA VAL A 148 16.36 -7.70 -10.86
C VAL A 148 17.11 -8.98 -10.52
N ALA A 149 17.49 -9.75 -11.54
CA ALA A 149 18.36 -10.92 -11.44
C ALA A 149 19.23 -11.05 -12.71
N GLU A 150 20.16 -12.01 -12.73
CA GLU A 150 20.94 -12.32 -13.93
C GLU A 150 20.01 -12.58 -15.12
N ASN A 151 20.28 -11.92 -16.26
CA ASN A 151 19.49 -11.98 -17.48
C ASN A 151 18.01 -11.53 -17.39
N ALA A 152 17.55 -11.02 -16.24
CA ALA A 152 16.15 -10.67 -16.00
C ALA A 152 15.96 -9.17 -15.72
N LEU A 153 15.47 -8.44 -16.73
CA LEU A 153 15.14 -7.02 -16.61
C LEU A 153 13.62 -6.84 -16.42
N ALA A 154 13.20 -6.37 -15.25
CA ALA A 154 11.80 -6.07 -14.98
C ALA A 154 11.43 -4.67 -15.53
N VAL A 155 10.50 -4.62 -16.49
CA VAL A 155 10.18 -3.42 -17.26
C VAL A 155 9.36 -2.43 -16.43
N TYR A 156 9.64 -1.12 -16.52
CA TYR A 156 8.85 -0.09 -15.84
C TYR A 156 7.41 -0.09 -16.36
N HIS A 157 6.41 0.04 -15.49
CA HIS A 157 4.99 0.01 -15.86
C HIS A 157 4.13 0.77 -14.86
N ASP A 158 2.89 1.07 -15.24
CA ASP A 158 1.91 1.73 -14.38
C ASP A 158 0.73 0.79 -14.11
N HIS A 159 0.14 0.88 -12.91
CA HIS A 159 -1.17 0.29 -12.61
C HIS A 159 -2.17 1.41 -12.37
N TYR A 160 -3.31 1.39 -13.06
CA TYR A 160 -4.42 2.33 -12.88
C TYR A 160 -5.74 1.59 -12.68
N VAL A 161 -6.44 1.87 -11.57
CA VAL A 161 -7.74 1.26 -11.26
C VAL A 161 -8.78 2.35 -11.07
N THR A 162 -9.82 2.36 -11.90
CA THR A 162 -10.90 3.36 -11.87
C THR A 162 -12.18 2.77 -11.28
N TYR A 163 -12.59 3.30 -10.13
CA TYR A 163 -13.86 2.98 -9.47
C TYR A 163 -15.01 3.80 -10.06
N HIS A 164 -16.14 3.14 -10.34
CA HIS A 164 -17.44 3.75 -10.66
C HIS A 164 -18.26 3.85 -9.37
N LEU A 165 -18.36 5.06 -8.80
CA LEU A 165 -19.04 5.32 -7.53
C LEU A 165 -20.36 6.08 -7.78
N ASP A 166 -21.43 5.32 -7.90
CA ASP A 166 -22.81 5.79 -8.06
C ASP A 166 -23.37 6.14 -6.66
N LEU A 167 -23.32 7.41 -6.27
CA LEU A 167 -23.49 7.84 -4.86
C LEU A 167 -24.81 8.59 -4.62
N ASP A 168 -25.86 7.85 -4.29
CA ASP A 168 -27.18 8.36 -3.88
C ASP A 168 -27.18 8.91 -2.44
N VAL A 169 -26.49 10.02 -2.17
CA VAL A 169 -26.45 10.58 -0.80
C VAL A 169 -27.82 11.15 -0.40
N ASP A 170 -28.58 10.39 0.40
CA ASP A 170 -29.94 10.74 0.85
C ASP A 170 -30.92 11.06 -0.32
N GLY A 171 -30.72 10.36 -1.45
CA GLY A 171 -31.42 10.48 -2.73
C GLY A 171 -30.47 10.80 -3.89
N THR A 172 -30.96 10.71 -5.13
CA THR A 172 -30.17 10.88 -6.37
C THR A 172 -29.65 12.31 -6.59
N ASN A 173 -30.48 13.34 -6.34
CA ASN A 173 -30.16 14.74 -6.67
C ASN A 173 -28.99 15.28 -5.82
N ASN A 174 -27.78 15.16 -6.34
CA ASN A 174 -26.50 15.39 -5.65
C ASN A 174 -25.68 16.47 -6.35
N SER A 175 -24.55 16.87 -5.76
CA SER A 175 -23.63 17.86 -6.32
C SER A 175 -22.21 17.57 -5.88
N PHE A 176 -21.25 17.71 -6.79
CA PHE A 176 -19.85 17.66 -6.45
C PHE A 176 -19.35 19.03 -5.97
N VAL A 177 -18.64 19.04 -4.83
CA VAL A 177 -18.14 20.25 -4.19
C VAL A 177 -16.65 20.13 -3.93
N LYS A 178 -15.89 21.13 -4.39
CA LYS A 178 -14.46 21.32 -4.16
C LYS A 178 -14.28 22.43 -3.13
N ASN A 179 -13.72 22.09 -1.98
CA ASN A 179 -13.41 23.01 -0.89
C ASN A 179 -11.90 23.26 -0.85
N THR A 180 -11.42 24.28 -1.57
CA THR A 180 -9.98 24.58 -1.65
C THR A 180 -9.50 25.40 -0.45
N ILE A 181 -8.31 25.07 0.07
CA ILE A 181 -7.71 25.79 1.21
C ILE A 181 -7.00 27.06 0.71
N ALA A 182 -7.50 28.22 1.11
CA ALA A 182 -6.96 29.53 0.73
C ALA A 182 -6.31 30.25 1.92
N THR A 183 -5.05 30.64 1.79
CA THR A 183 -4.40 31.51 2.79
C THR A 183 -4.90 32.95 2.66
N LYS A 184 -5.31 33.55 3.77
CA LYS A 184 -5.67 34.96 3.89
C LYS A 184 -4.72 35.72 4.80
N ARG A 185 -4.42 36.96 4.43
CA ARG A 185 -3.76 37.93 5.32
C ARG A 185 -4.73 38.28 6.45
N ASN A 186 -4.20 38.45 7.66
CA ASN A 186 -4.98 39.02 8.75
C ASN A 186 -4.78 40.53 8.80
N GLU A 187 -5.89 41.26 8.73
CA GLU A 187 -5.95 42.72 8.76
C GLU A 187 -6.59 43.22 10.06
N GLY A 188 -7.15 42.33 10.89
CA GLY A 188 -7.89 42.66 12.12
C GLY A 188 -7.03 43.07 13.33
N GLY A 189 -5.84 43.64 13.11
CA GLY A 189 -4.98 44.22 14.17
C GLY A 189 -4.38 43.25 15.21
N THR A 190 -4.69 41.95 15.15
CA THR A 190 -4.14 40.97 16.11
C THR A 190 -2.68 40.59 15.79
N PRO A 191 -1.90 40.05 16.75
CA PRO A 191 -0.52 39.59 16.49
C PRO A 191 -0.37 38.50 15.41
N ARG A 192 -1.42 37.71 15.16
CA ARG A 192 -1.44 36.68 14.12
C ARG A 192 -1.50 37.34 12.74
N ARG A 193 -0.51 37.09 11.87
CA ARG A 193 -0.38 37.75 10.55
C ARG A 193 -1.20 37.14 9.42
N SER A 194 -1.63 35.88 9.55
CA SER A 194 -2.39 35.14 8.53
C SER A 194 -3.23 34.03 9.15
N TYR A 195 -4.19 33.55 8.37
CA TYR A 195 -5.01 32.37 8.66
C TYR A 195 -5.34 31.68 7.32
N TRP A 196 -5.83 30.45 7.36
CA TRP A 196 -6.42 29.80 6.18
C TRP A 196 -7.94 29.83 6.29
N THR A 197 -8.61 29.75 5.15
CA THR A 197 -10.07 29.65 5.03
C THR A 197 -10.41 28.72 3.87
N VAL A 198 -11.69 28.38 3.71
CA VAL A 198 -12.17 27.52 2.63
C VAL A 198 -12.80 28.37 1.54
N ARG A 199 -12.41 28.13 0.28
CA ARG A 199 -13.15 28.57 -0.91
C ARG A 199 -13.98 27.37 -1.38
N ARG A 200 -15.30 27.46 -1.19
CA ARG A 200 -16.27 26.43 -1.59
C ARG A 200 -16.71 26.66 -3.03
N GLU A 201 -16.52 25.66 -3.88
CA GLU A 201 -16.87 25.67 -5.29
C GLU A 201 -17.78 24.46 -5.58
N VAL A 202 -18.94 24.70 -6.19
CA VAL A 202 -19.78 23.61 -6.71
C VAL A 202 -19.38 23.41 -8.16
N ALA A 203 -19.21 22.17 -8.62
CA ALA A 203 -19.09 21.91 -10.04
C ALA A 203 -20.46 22.13 -10.70
N GLU A 204 -20.53 22.99 -11.71
CA GLU A 204 -21.76 23.15 -12.50
C GLU A 204 -21.78 22.12 -13.64
N THR A 205 -20.60 21.77 -14.18
CA THR A 205 -20.38 20.92 -15.36
C THR A 205 -19.39 19.76 -15.16
N GLU A 206 -19.35 18.79 -16.09
CA GLU A 206 -18.35 17.72 -16.12
C GLU A 206 -16.91 18.26 -16.18
N ALA A 207 -16.65 19.37 -16.90
CA ALA A 207 -15.33 20.01 -16.92
C ALA A 207 -14.94 20.58 -15.55
N ASP A 208 -15.88 21.22 -14.85
CA ASP A 208 -15.63 21.73 -13.49
C ASP A 208 -15.32 20.61 -12.49
N ALA A 209 -15.83 19.39 -12.73
CA ALA A 209 -15.73 18.27 -11.80
C ALA A 209 -14.50 17.38 -11.99
N GLN A 210 -13.57 17.74 -12.87
CA GLN A 210 -12.28 17.05 -12.99
C GLN A 210 -11.30 17.57 -11.92
N VAL A 211 -10.62 16.67 -11.21
CA VAL A 211 -9.64 17.04 -10.17
C VAL A 211 -8.34 16.27 -10.34
N ASP A 212 -7.25 17.02 -10.23
CA ASP A 212 -5.92 16.50 -9.93
C ASP A 212 -5.71 16.55 -8.42
N VAL A 213 -5.68 15.39 -7.76
CA VAL A 213 -5.60 15.34 -6.28
C VAL A 213 -4.22 15.72 -5.74
N ASN A 214 -3.19 15.76 -6.60
CA ASN A 214 -1.83 16.15 -6.24
C ASN A 214 -1.58 17.67 -6.41
N ALA A 215 -2.57 18.42 -6.87
CA ALA A 215 -2.49 19.87 -7.07
C ALA A 215 -2.71 20.66 -5.76
N ALA A 216 -3.55 21.69 -5.78
CA ALA A 216 -3.84 22.46 -4.57
C ALA A 216 -4.67 21.65 -3.56
N PRO A 217 -4.36 21.70 -2.25
CA PRO A 217 -5.13 21.00 -1.22
C PRO A 217 -6.63 21.36 -1.27
N ALA A 218 -7.43 20.36 -1.61
CA ALA A 218 -8.87 20.45 -1.73
C ALA A 218 -9.54 19.35 -0.92
N ASP A 219 -10.63 19.70 -0.27
CA ASP A 219 -11.57 18.74 0.28
C ASP A 219 -12.67 18.46 -0.77
N LEU A 220 -12.91 17.18 -1.07
CA LEU A 220 -13.72 16.71 -2.20
C LEU A 220 -14.96 15.99 -1.68
N LEU A 221 -16.14 16.49 -2.05
CA LEU A 221 -17.40 16.11 -1.41
C LEU A 221 -18.47 15.81 -2.46
N VAL A 222 -19.22 14.74 -2.26
CA VAL A 222 -20.52 14.52 -2.91
C VAL A 222 -21.58 14.85 -1.88
N VAL A 223 -22.42 15.86 -2.16
CA VAL A 223 -23.41 16.40 -1.21
C VAL A 223 -24.80 16.42 -1.82
N ASN A 224 -25.82 16.32 -0.96
CA ASN A 224 -27.20 16.56 -1.36
C ASN A 224 -27.63 17.97 -0.92
N PRO A 225 -27.78 18.93 -1.85
CA PRO A 225 -28.09 20.32 -1.51
C PRO A 225 -29.51 20.51 -0.94
N ASN A 226 -30.40 19.53 -1.16
CA ASN A 226 -31.80 19.52 -0.73
C ASN A 226 -31.97 18.98 0.71
N LYS A 227 -30.94 18.31 1.26
CA LYS A 227 -30.99 17.61 2.53
C LYS A 227 -29.98 18.25 3.50
N ARG A 228 -30.49 18.74 4.64
CA ARG A 228 -29.68 19.50 5.61
C ARG A 228 -29.77 18.91 7.00
N THR A 229 -28.61 18.87 7.66
CA THR A 229 -28.49 18.61 9.09
C THR A 229 -29.26 19.67 9.90
N ARG A 230 -29.51 19.39 11.20
CA ARG A 230 -30.12 20.35 12.13
C ARG A 230 -29.39 21.70 12.20
N MET A 231 -28.10 21.75 11.85
CA MET A 231 -27.28 22.98 11.85
C MET A 231 -27.29 23.72 10.51
N GLY A 232 -28.02 23.23 9.50
CA GLY A 232 -28.14 23.85 8.17
C GLY A 232 -27.06 23.42 7.16
N ASN A 233 -26.06 22.64 7.58
CA ASN A 233 -25.07 22.05 6.68
C ASN A 233 -25.70 20.98 5.80
N GLU A 234 -25.29 20.92 4.54
CA GLU A 234 -25.67 19.87 3.58
C GLU A 234 -25.14 18.51 4.06
N VAL A 235 -25.92 17.45 3.85
CA VAL A 235 -25.44 16.08 4.07
C VAL A 235 -24.57 15.65 2.89
N GLY A 236 -23.53 14.85 3.14
CA GLY A 236 -22.55 14.52 2.13
C GLY A 236 -21.56 13.44 2.57
N TYR A 237 -20.95 12.80 1.58
CA TYR A 237 -19.76 11.97 1.76
C TYR A 237 -18.52 12.73 1.29
N ARG A 238 -17.40 12.47 1.98
CA ARG A 238 -16.08 13.03 1.66
C ARG A 238 -15.22 11.95 1.00
N VAL A 239 -14.63 12.29 -0.15
CA VAL A 239 -13.55 11.50 -0.74
C VAL A 239 -12.26 11.88 -0.02
N VAL A 240 -11.60 10.90 0.58
CA VAL A 240 -10.26 11.06 1.18
C VAL A 240 -9.30 10.20 0.35
N PRO A 241 -8.50 10.79 -0.56
CA PRO A 241 -7.49 10.05 -1.29
C PRO A 241 -6.52 9.34 -0.34
N GLY A 242 -6.42 8.02 -0.49
CA GLY A 242 -5.39 7.19 0.14
C GLY A 242 -4.30 6.87 -0.87
N GLY A 243 -3.06 6.77 -0.40
CA GLY A 243 -1.91 6.25 -1.15
C GLY A 243 -1.78 6.62 -2.63
N ALA A 244 -2.06 5.65 -3.49
CA ALA A 244 -1.76 5.60 -4.91
C ALA A 244 -2.48 6.70 -5.72
N THR A 245 -1.90 7.91 -5.78
CA THR A 245 -2.45 9.05 -6.52
C THR A 245 -1.72 9.35 -7.85
N ALA A 246 -0.99 8.40 -8.43
CA ALA A 246 -0.34 8.62 -9.73
C ALA A 246 -1.38 8.96 -10.81
N ALA A 247 -0.98 9.77 -11.78
CA ALA A 247 -1.72 10.03 -13.01
C ALA A 247 -0.81 9.73 -14.20
N SER A 248 -1.38 9.36 -15.34
CA SER A 248 -0.55 8.88 -16.46
C SER A 248 0.36 9.96 -17.04
N VAL A 249 1.62 9.56 -17.26
CA VAL A 249 2.72 10.41 -17.74
C VAL A 249 2.97 10.28 -19.24
N LEU A 250 2.27 9.37 -19.95
CA LEU A 250 2.35 9.22 -21.41
C LEU A 250 1.87 10.49 -22.13
N ASP A 251 2.38 10.75 -23.34
CA ASP A 251 1.94 11.92 -24.13
C ASP A 251 0.49 11.78 -24.60
N ASP A 252 -0.25 12.89 -24.66
CA ASP A 252 -1.71 12.89 -24.87
C ASP A 252 -2.14 12.39 -26.28
N ASP A 253 -1.23 12.36 -27.26
CA ASP A 253 -1.46 11.84 -28.61
C ASP A 253 -1.07 10.36 -28.79
N ASP A 254 -0.38 9.76 -27.82
CA ASP A 254 0.01 8.34 -27.83
C ASP A 254 -1.22 7.42 -27.80
N PHE A 255 -1.14 6.27 -28.48
CA PHE A 255 -2.30 5.40 -28.70
C PHE A 255 -2.85 4.77 -27.41
N PRO A 256 -2.03 4.22 -26.48
CA PRO A 256 -2.50 3.77 -25.18
C PRO A 256 -3.08 4.93 -24.36
N GLN A 257 -2.47 6.12 -24.42
CA GLN A 257 -2.95 7.28 -23.69
C GLN A 257 -4.30 7.76 -24.19
N ARG A 258 -4.56 7.72 -25.50
CA ARG A 258 -5.88 8.03 -26.06
C ARG A 258 -6.95 7.06 -25.56
N ARG A 259 -6.66 5.75 -25.56
CA ARG A 259 -7.53 4.68 -25.03
C ARG A 259 -7.83 4.87 -23.54
N ALA A 260 -6.80 5.14 -22.73
CA ALA A 260 -6.84 5.26 -21.28
C ALA A 260 -6.81 6.72 -20.77
N SER A 261 -7.34 7.68 -21.54
CA SER A 261 -7.26 9.12 -21.22
C SER A 261 -8.02 9.56 -19.95
N TYR A 262 -8.79 8.64 -19.35
CA TYR A 262 -9.35 8.84 -18.01
C TYR A 262 -8.26 8.82 -16.92
N CYS A 263 -7.15 8.08 -17.07
CA CYS A 263 -6.05 7.98 -16.11
C CYS A 263 -5.21 9.27 -15.95
N LYS A 264 -5.46 10.32 -16.74
CA LYS A 264 -4.85 11.66 -16.61
C LYS A 264 -5.39 12.49 -15.45
N LYS A 265 -6.52 12.08 -14.84
CA LYS A 265 -7.13 12.73 -13.67
C LYS A 265 -7.69 11.69 -12.72
N GLN A 266 -7.37 11.84 -11.43
CA GLN A 266 -7.77 10.89 -10.39
C GLN A 266 -9.24 11.03 -10.02
N VAL A 267 -9.87 12.18 -10.27
CA VAL A 267 -11.32 12.37 -10.10
C VAL A 267 -11.94 12.94 -11.37
N ARG A 268 -13.07 12.36 -11.77
CA ARG A 268 -14.04 12.92 -12.72
C ARG A 268 -15.44 12.72 -12.14
N VAL A 269 -16.40 13.56 -12.52
CA VAL A 269 -17.83 13.32 -12.21
C VAL A 269 -18.62 13.51 -13.50
N THR A 270 -19.57 12.60 -13.73
CA THR A 270 -20.50 12.63 -14.86
C THR A 270 -21.92 12.59 -14.34
N PRO A 271 -22.93 13.09 -15.07
CA PRO A 271 -24.31 12.72 -14.80
C PRO A 271 -24.49 11.21 -14.94
N TYR A 272 -25.42 10.63 -14.21
CA TYR A 272 -25.78 9.23 -14.35
C TYR A 272 -26.26 8.91 -15.78
N SER A 273 -25.81 7.78 -16.30
CA SER A 273 -26.27 7.23 -17.57
C SER A 273 -26.13 5.71 -17.54
N LYS A 274 -27.26 5.00 -17.71
CA LYS A 274 -27.31 3.53 -17.69
C LYS A 274 -26.37 2.84 -18.71
N ALA A 275 -25.94 3.56 -19.75
CA ALA A 275 -25.00 3.06 -20.76
C ALA A 275 -23.53 3.29 -20.38
N GLU A 276 -23.23 4.27 -19.53
CA GLU A 276 -21.88 4.77 -19.25
C GLU A 276 -21.26 4.04 -18.07
N LYS A 277 -20.93 2.75 -18.27
CA LYS A 277 -20.49 1.85 -17.18
C LYS A 277 -18.99 1.62 -17.08
N TRP A 278 -18.31 1.59 -18.22
CA TRP A 278 -16.94 1.09 -18.33
C TRP A 278 -16.01 2.25 -18.68
N ALA A 279 -15.03 2.57 -17.84
CA ALA A 279 -14.11 3.69 -18.08
C ALA A 279 -13.39 3.66 -19.47
N PRO A 280 -12.93 2.50 -20.00
CA PRO A 280 -12.37 2.41 -21.35
C PRO A 280 -13.41 2.28 -22.48
N GLY A 281 -14.70 2.18 -22.15
CA GLY A 281 -15.79 1.94 -23.10
C GLY A 281 -16.24 0.48 -23.16
N LEU A 282 -17.27 0.20 -23.97
CA LEU A 282 -17.90 -1.12 -24.03
C LEU A 282 -17.00 -2.20 -24.65
N TYR A 283 -16.17 -1.83 -25.62
CA TYR A 283 -15.21 -2.71 -26.29
C TYR A 283 -13.82 -2.09 -26.12
N ALA A 284 -13.04 -2.61 -25.17
CA ALA A 284 -11.73 -2.05 -24.85
C ALA A 284 -10.61 -2.60 -25.75
N ASP A 285 -10.68 -3.87 -26.14
CA ASP A 285 -9.74 -4.48 -27.08
C ASP A 285 -9.74 -3.74 -28.43
N GLN A 286 -8.54 -3.49 -28.97
CA GLN A 286 -8.27 -2.71 -30.19
C GLN A 286 -8.96 -1.33 -30.28
N SER A 287 -9.41 -0.77 -29.14
CA SER A 287 -10.21 0.47 -29.10
C SER A 287 -9.45 1.72 -29.56
N THR A 288 -10.20 2.73 -30.03
CA THR A 288 -9.67 4.01 -30.51
C THR A 288 -9.78 5.18 -29.52
N GLY A 289 -10.34 4.93 -28.32
CA GLY A 289 -10.49 5.92 -27.24
C GLY A 289 -11.71 6.87 -27.38
N ASP A 290 -12.69 6.48 -28.19
CA ASP A 290 -13.85 7.29 -28.57
C ASP A 290 -15.16 6.98 -27.82
N ASP A 291 -15.24 5.86 -27.10
CA ASP A 291 -16.42 5.45 -26.30
C ASP A 291 -16.12 5.25 -24.79
N GLY A 292 -15.08 5.89 -24.26
CA GLY A 292 -14.75 5.81 -22.83
C GLY A 292 -15.21 7.02 -22.01
N LEU A 293 -15.00 6.96 -20.69
CA LEU A 293 -15.26 8.05 -19.73
C LEU A 293 -14.69 9.40 -20.19
N ALA A 294 -13.47 9.41 -20.73
CA ALA A 294 -12.83 10.62 -21.23
C ALA A 294 -13.48 11.18 -22.51
N ALA A 295 -14.16 10.35 -23.31
CA ALA A 295 -14.97 10.79 -24.45
C ALA A 295 -16.35 11.30 -23.99
N TRP A 296 -16.97 10.64 -23.02
CA TRP A 296 -18.26 11.05 -22.46
C TRP A 296 -18.15 12.41 -21.73
N SER A 297 -17.09 12.64 -20.94
CA SER A 297 -16.85 13.93 -20.27
C SER A 297 -16.65 15.12 -21.23
N LYS A 298 -16.37 14.91 -22.53
CA LYS A 298 -16.28 16.00 -23.52
C LYS A 298 -17.64 16.60 -23.89
N ARG A 299 -18.74 15.99 -23.44
CA ARG A 299 -20.11 16.48 -23.63
C ARG A 299 -20.46 17.64 -22.69
N ASP A 300 -19.67 17.83 -21.64
CA ASP A 300 -19.74 18.93 -20.67
C ASP A 300 -21.14 19.17 -20.08
N ARG A 301 -21.78 18.07 -19.68
CA ARG A 301 -23.14 18.06 -19.14
C ARG A 301 -23.20 18.70 -17.75
N GLY A 302 -24.39 19.15 -17.34
CA GLY A 302 -24.60 19.69 -16.00
C GLY A 302 -24.56 18.61 -14.92
N VAL A 303 -23.82 18.84 -13.83
CA VAL A 303 -23.63 17.88 -12.70
C VAL A 303 -24.10 18.42 -11.36
N ARG A 304 -24.88 19.51 -11.36
CA ARG A 304 -25.33 20.20 -10.15
C ARG A 304 -26.80 19.93 -9.86
N ASN A 305 -27.04 19.31 -8.69
CA ASN A 305 -28.35 18.93 -8.19
C ASN A 305 -29.05 17.88 -9.08
N GLU A 306 -28.24 17.02 -9.68
CA GLU A 306 -28.62 15.96 -10.61
C GLU A 306 -28.17 14.61 -10.06
N ASP A 307 -28.64 13.53 -10.68
CA ASP A 307 -28.11 12.18 -10.50
C ASP A 307 -26.69 12.10 -11.09
N ILE A 308 -25.67 11.73 -10.29
CA ILE A 308 -24.25 11.85 -10.64
C ILE A 308 -23.38 10.67 -10.20
N VAL A 309 -22.49 10.25 -11.08
CA VAL A 309 -21.48 9.21 -10.85
C VAL A 309 -20.12 9.86 -10.61
N LEU A 310 -19.50 9.54 -9.47
CA LEU A 310 -18.11 9.86 -9.17
C LEU A 310 -17.20 8.76 -9.73
N TRP A 311 -16.21 9.14 -10.52
CA TRP A 311 -15.19 8.24 -11.04
C TRP A 311 -13.87 8.54 -10.33
N TYR A 312 -13.33 7.56 -9.61
CA TYR A 312 -12.09 7.71 -8.85
C TYR A 312 -11.01 6.74 -9.34
N THR A 313 -9.92 7.28 -9.90
CA THR A 313 -8.76 6.51 -10.37
C THR A 313 -7.65 6.57 -9.32
N VAL A 314 -7.28 5.40 -8.80
CA VAL A 314 -6.02 5.20 -8.08
C VAL A 314 -4.93 4.77 -9.07
N GLY A 315 -3.68 5.11 -8.78
CA GLY A 315 -2.56 4.88 -9.70
C GLY A 315 -1.21 4.72 -9.01
N ILE A 316 -0.41 3.78 -9.49
CA ILE A 316 0.99 3.55 -9.07
C ILE A 316 1.88 3.56 -10.31
N HIS A 317 2.98 4.33 -10.26
CA HIS A 317 4.13 4.15 -11.14
C HIS A 317 5.03 3.08 -10.52
N HIS A 318 5.17 1.93 -11.17
CA HIS A 318 5.97 0.83 -10.66
C HIS A 318 7.36 0.83 -11.32
N ILE A 319 8.36 1.20 -10.50
CA ILE A 319 9.77 0.96 -10.75
C ILE A 319 10.11 -0.33 -10.00
N PRO A 320 10.28 -1.49 -10.67
CA PRO A 320 10.52 -2.74 -9.97
C PRO A 320 11.89 -2.77 -9.28
N TYR A 321 11.97 -3.45 -8.15
CA TYR A 321 13.19 -3.69 -7.38
C TYR A 321 13.47 -5.19 -7.20
N GLN A 322 14.65 -5.53 -6.70
CA GLN A 322 15.03 -6.94 -6.48
C GLN A 322 14.15 -7.64 -5.43
N ASP A 323 13.63 -6.90 -4.46
CA ASP A 323 12.70 -7.44 -3.45
C ASP A 323 11.34 -7.84 -4.04
N ASP A 324 11.03 -7.40 -5.27
CA ASP A 324 9.81 -7.78 -5.99
C ASP A 324 9.99 -9.08 -6.83
N PHE A 325 11.20 -9.66 -6.82
CA PHE A 325 11.56 -10.86 -7.59
C PHE A 325 11.97 -12.03 -6.68
N PRO A 326 11.55 -13.29 -6.94
CA PRO A 326 10.73 -13.73 -8.07
C PRO A 326 9.22 -13.50 -7.90
N VAL A 327 8.75 -13.16 -6.70
CA VAL A 327 7.34 -12.90 -6.39
C VAL A 327 7.25 -11.61 -5.60
N MET A 328 6.42 -10.66 -6.04
CA MET A 328 6.31 -9.33 -5.45
C MET A 328 5.54 -9.37 -4.12
N PRO A 329 6.13 -8.88 -3.00
CA PRO A 329 5.41 -8.71 -1.75
C PRO A 329 4.19 -7.80 -1.91
N THR A 330 3.12 -8.05 -1.15
CA THR A 330 1.87 -7.30 -1.32
C THR A 330 2.04 -5.80 -1.00
N VAL A 331 1.82 -4.96 -2.01
CA VAL A 331 1.84 -3.49 -1.89
C VAL A 331 0.40 -2.98 -1.70
N GLU A 332 0.16 -2.24 -0.61
CA GLU A 332 -1.10 -1.54 -0.30
C GLU A 332 -0.81 -0.03 -0.11
N ASP A 333 -1.77 0.81 -0.53
CA ASP A 333 -1.82 2.27 -0.39
C ASP A 333 -1.03 2.87 0.80
N LEU A 334 0.20 3.33 0.51
CA LEU A 334 1.13 4.08 1.38
C LEU A 334 1.49 3.48 2.76
N GLY A 335 0.87 2.39 3.20
CA GLY A 335 1.14 1.78 4.50
C GLY A 335 2.51 1.11 4.59
N ASN A 336 3.00 0.55 3.48
CA ASN A 336 4.15 -0.35 3.47
C ASN A 336 5.47 0.25 2.94
N LEU A 337 5.53 1.49 2.46
CA LEU A 337 6.81 2.06 1.96
C LEU A 337 7.86 2.19 3.09
N ILE A 338 7.43 2.44 4.33
CA ILE A 338 8.30 2.41 5.52
C ILE A 338 8.58 0.96 5.98
N LYS A 339 7.68 0.02 5.68
CA LYS A 339 7.85 -1.41 5.98
C LYS A 339 8.93 -2.04 5.08
N LEU A 340 8.90 -1.76 3.78
CA LEU A 340 9.99 -2.03 2.83
C LEU A 340 11.35 -1.50 3.32
N TYR A 341 11.37 -0.28 3.86
CA TYR A 341 12.59 0.29 4.44
C TYR A 341 13.04 -0.42 5.74
N ALA A 342 12.10 -0.93 6.54
CA ALA A 342 12.39 -1.73 7.73
C ALA A 342 12.88 -3.14 7.37
N ASP A 343 12.31 -3.76 6.34
CA ASP A 343 12.69 -5.07 5.83
C ASP A 343 14.08 -5.02 5.17
N TRP A 344 14.43 -3.94 4.47
CA TRP A 344 15.80 -3.67 4.01
C TRP A 344 16.80 -3.56 5.18
N HIS A 345 16.42 -2.86 6.26
CA HIS A 345 17.24 -2.79 7.49
C HIS A 345 17.33 -4.12 8.24
N SER A 346 16.38 -5.05 8.04
CA SER A 346 16.42 -6.38 8.66
C SER A 346 17.57 -7.26 8.13
N ARG A 347 18.12 -6.95 6.96
CA ARG A 347 19.31 -7.62 6.39
C ARG A 347 20.63 -7.00 6.87
N LEU A 348 20.63 -5.75 7.35
CA LEU A 348 21.81 -5.04 7.86
C LEU A 348 22.01 -5.16 9.38
N ILE A 349 21.01 -5.66 10.11
CA ILE A 349 21.05 -5.90 11.55
C ILE A 349 20.81 -7.39 11.78
N PRO A 350 21.70 -8.13 12.48
CA PRO A 350 21.58 -9.58 12.62
C PRO A 350 20.24 -9.96 13.26
N TYR A 351 19.42 -10.68 12.49
CA TYR A 351 18.06 -11.05 12.88
C TYR A 351 18.08 -12.00 14.08
N TYR A 352 17.13 -11.79 14.99
CA TYR A 352 16.83 -12.71 16.08
C TYR A 352 15.59 -13.49 15.66
N SER A 353 15.60 -14.83 15.73
CA SER A 353 14.43 -15.63 15.36
C SER A 353 13.16 -15.16 16.09
N PHE A 354 11.96 -15.47 15.58
CA PHE A 354 10.71 -14.99 16.18
C PHE A 354 10.64 -15.27 17.71
N ASP A 355 11.06 -16.46 18.15
CA ASP A 355 11.20 -16.80 19.58
C ASP A 355 12.22 -15.92 20.32
N GLN A 356 13.34 -15.58 19.70
CA GLN A 356 14.34 -14.69 20.27
C GLN A 356 13.86 -13.23 20.30
N PHE A 357 13.03 -12.81 19.34
CA PHE A 357 12.33 -11.52 19.36
C PHE A 357 11.32 -11.48 20.50
N VAL A 358 10.44 -12.48 20.63
CA VAL A 358 9.47 -12.59 21.73
C VAL A 358 10.19 -12.60 23.08
N ARG A 359 11.19 -13.48 23.27
CA ARG A 359 12.01 -13.52 24.51
C ARG A 359 12.76 -12.21 24.78
N LYS A 360 13.10 -11.42 23.75
CA LYS A 360 13.70 -10.09 23.91
C LYS A 360 12.66 -9.04 24.29
N ALA A 361 11.49 -9.03 23.66
CA ALA A 361 10.38 -8.14 24.02
C ALA A 361 9.94 -8.40 25.47
N GLU A 362 9.80 -9.67 25.86
CA GLU A 362 9.58 -10.10 27.25
C GLU A 362 10.70 -9.65 28.17
N LYS A 363 11.99 -9.84 27.81
CA LYS A 363 13.12 -9.34 28.61
C LYS A 363 13.13 -7.83 28.76
N VAL A 364 12.73 -7.08 27.73
CA VAL A 364 12.66 -5.61 27.77
C VAL A 364 11.51 -5.17 28.67
N GLY A 365 10.31 -5.76 28.53
CA GLY A 365 9.16 -5.52 29.41
C GLY A 365 9.40 -5.96 30.87
N ALA A 366 10.18 -7.01 31.09
CA ALA A 366 10.61 -7.46 32.41
C ALA A 366 11.79 -6.65 32.98
N SER A 367 12.48 -5.85 32.16
CA SER A 367 13.67 -5.11 32.59
C SER A 367 13.33 -4.04 33.63
N SER A 368 14.22 -3.89 34.62
CA SER A 368 14.04 -2.91 35.69
C SER A 368 13.97 -1.47 35.17
N ARG A 369 14.55 -1.14 34.01
CA ARG A 369 14.41 0.20 33.41
C ARG A 369 12.99 0.48 32.91
N VAL A 370 12.34 -0.48 32.24
CA VAL A 370 10.94 -0.31 31.80
C VAL A 370 9.98 -0.28 33.00
N ARG A 371 10.23 -1.12 34.03
CA ARG A 371 9.48 -1.05 35.30
C ARG A 371 9.69 0.26 36.06
N VAL A 372 10.90 0.83 36.07
CA VAL A 372 11.20 2.11 36.75
C VAL A 372 10.68 3.32 35.96
N SER A 373 10.60 3.28 34.63
CA SER A 373 9.92 4.31 33.83
C SER A 373 8.41 4.41 34.13
N PHE A 374 7.79 3.34 34.64
CA PHE A 374 6.42 3.35 35.18
C PHE A 374 6.34 3.76 36.67
N PHE A 375 7.46 3.87 37.38
CA PHE A 375 7.53 4.07 38.84
C PHE A 375 8.57 5.11 39.28
N LEU A 376 8.61 6.28 38.63
CA LEU A 376 9.32 7.46 39.13
C LEU A 376 8.33 8.59 39.47
N PRO A 377 7.92 8.72 40.75
CA PRO A 377 6.99 9.77 41.17
C PRO A 377 7.68 11.13 41.26
N PHE A 378 6.99 12.17 40.77
CA PHE A 378 7.31 13.57 41.09
C PHE A 378 7.29 13.78 42.60
N ARG A 379 8.44 14.12 43.21
CA ARG A 379 8.51 14.49 44.62
C ARG A 379 8.12 15.95 44.82
N VAL A 380 6.84 16.20 45.08
CA VAL A 380 6.38 17.36 45.84
C VAL A 380 5.81 16.84 47.15
N SER A 381 6.45 17.19 48.27
CA SER A 381 6.23 16.57 49.58
C SER A 381 4.91 17.01 50.23
N PHE A 382 4.09 16.06 50.68
CA PHE A 382 3.29 16.19 51.90
C PHE A 382 3.29 14.88 52.70
N HIS A 383 3.01 14.97 54.00
CA HIS A 383 3.30 13.94 55.00
C HIS A 383 2.53 12.62 54.81
N VAL A 384 3.23 11.51 55.06
CA VAL A 384 2.64 10.19 55.24
C VAL A 384 2.13 10.05 56.68
N VAL A 385 0.88 9.64 56.84
CA VAL A 385 0.41 8.96 58.05
C VAL A 385 -0.02 7.56 57.65
N THR A 386 0.75 6.56 58.09
CA THR A 386 0.49 5.15 57.81
C THR A 386 -0.59 4.62 58.76
N VAL A 387 -1.64 4.00 58.23
CA VAL A 387 -2.51 3.10 59.00
C VAL A 387 -2.50 1.75 58.31
N THR A 388 -1.85 0.78 58.95
CA THR A 388 -1.85 -0.63 58.53
C THR A 388 -3.02 -1.37 59.17
N ALA A 389 -3.78 -2.11 58.36
CA ALA A 389 -4.70 -3.14 58.85
C ALA A 389 -4.64 -4.36 57.91
N ASN A 390 -4.21 -5.50 58.45
CA ASN A 390 -4.44 -6.83 57.87
C ASN A 390 -5.96 -7.13 57.96
N CYS A 391 -6.58 -8.05 57.20
CA CYS A 391 -6.21 -9.46 57.09
C CYS A 391 -7.14 -10.23 56.12
N SER A 392 -6.68 -11.42 55.70
CA SER A 392 -7.44 -12.66 55.39
C SER A 392 -8.74 -12.64 54.56
N LEU A 393 -8.73 -13.39 53.45
CA LEU A 393 -9.93 -13.99 52.84
C LEU A 393 -10.69 -14.89 53.84
N SER A 394 -12.01 -14.92 53.74
CA SER A 394 -12.85 -16.06 54.15
C SER A 394 -14.03 -16.22 53.18
N VAL A 395 -14.49 -17.45 52.99
CA VAL A 395 -15.61 -17.84 52.12
C VAL A 395 -16.80 -18.22 52.99
N ALA A 396 -18.02 -17.84 52.60
CA ALA A 396 -19.26 -18.35 53.17
C ALA A 396 -20.44 -18.26 52.17
N ASP A 397 -21.29 -19.28 52.18
CA ASP A 397 -22.55 -19.42 51.43
C ASP A 397 -23.71 -18.58 52.00
N GLY A 398 -24.79 -18.41 51.22
CA GLY A 398 -26.15 -18.55 51.80
C GLY A 398 -27.28 -17.58 51.41
N THR A 399 -28.11 -17.99 50.43
CA THR A 399 -29.60 -17.93 50.42
C THR A 399 -30.41 -16.61 50.41
N THR A 400 -31.24 -16.44 49.37
CA THR A 400 -32.73 -16.20 49.35
C THR A 400 -33.22 -16.27 47.88
N GLN A 401 -34.06 -17.22 47.42
CA GLN A 401 -35.56 -17.29 47.45
C GLN A 401 -36.30 -16.04 46.91
N GLU A 402 -37.33 -16.12 46.04
CA GLU A 402 -37.91 -17.23 45.22
C GLU A 402 -38.80 -16.62 44.08
N ASP A 403 -39.24 -17.46 43.13
CA ASP A 403 -39.92 -17.20 41.82
C ASP A 403 -41.43 -16.73 41.93
N PRO A 404 -42.42 -16.80 40.96
CA PRO A 404 -42.43 -17.59 39.70
C PRO A 404 -43.39 -17.26 38.47
N ILE A 405 -43.34 -18.16 37.46
CA ILE A 405 -44.33 -18.52 36.37
C ILE A 405 -44.52 -17.52 35.19
N LEU A 406 -44.71 -17.85 33.89
CA LEU A 406 -45.01 -19.05 33.05
C LEU A 406 -44.35 -18.85 31.65
N GLY A 407 -43.98 -19.85 30.83
CA GLY A 407 -44.14 -21.31 30.93
C GLY A 407 -43.32 -22.09 29.89
N THR A 408 -43.47 -23.41 29.95
CA THR A 408 -42.65 -24.45 29.31
C THR A 408 -43.32 -25.10 28.10
N GLU A 409 -42.52 -25.66 27.17
CA GLU A 409 -42.75 -27.02 26.66
C GLU A 409 -41.47 -27.63 26.04
N SER A 410 -41.31 -28.96 26.17
CA SER A 410 -40.16 -29.79 25.74
C SER A 410 -40.56 -31.28 25.88
N PRO A 411 -39.68 -32.26 25.59
CA PRO A 411 -39.04 -32.60 24.32
C PRO A 411 -39.43 -34.03 23.85
N SER A 412 -38.83 -34.55 22.76
CA SER A 412 -38.88 -35.98 22.39
C SER A 412 -37.47 -36.55 22.16
N THR A 413 -37.22 -37.77 22.64
CA THR A 413 -35.92 -38.45 22.69
C THR A 413 -35.70 -39.46 21.56
N ASP A 414 -34.48 -40.05 21.55
CA ASP A 414 -34.02 -41.33 20.94
C ASP A 414 -33.07 -41.17 19.73
N ASN A 415 -32.04 -42.00 19.52
CA ASN A 415 -31.18 -42.82 20.41
C ASN A 415 -30.03 -43.45 19.56
N HIS A 416 -28.76 -43.35 19.99
CA HIS A 416 -27.58 -44.12 19.52
C HIS A 416 -27.24 -44.06 17.98
N GLU A 417 -26.05 -44.41 17.48
CA GLU A 417 -24.93 -45.26 17.94
C GLU A 417 -23.53 -44.63 17.73
N ASP A 418 -22.53 -45.12 18.47
CA ASP A 418 -21.11 -44.78 18.35
C ASP A 418 -20.38 -45.59 17.26
N VAL A 419 -19.55 -44.95 16.43
CA VAL A 419 -18.51 -45.62 15.61
C VAL A 419 -17.24 -44.75 15.55
N ASP A 420 -16.11 -45.32 15.96
CA ASP A 420 -14.76 -44.71 15.94
C ASP A 420 -14.08 -44.94 14.56
N PRO A 421 -13.18 -44.07 14.07
CA PRO A 421 -12.81 -44.03 12.65
C PRO A 421 -11.63 -44.94 12.27
N PHE A 422 -11.67 -45.47 11.03
CA PHE A 422 -10.54 -46.14 10.38
C PHE A 422 -9.56 -45.13 9.77
N ALA A 423 -8.27 -45.45 9.87
CA ALA A 423 -7.19 -44.72 9.21
C ALA A 423 -6.88 -45.28 7.80
N MET A 424 -6.64 -44.37 6.85
CA MET A 424 -5.82 -44.53 5.65
C MET A 424 -5.23 -43.13 5.38
N GLU A 425 -3.93 -42.94 5.58
CA GLU A 425 -2.85 -43.15 4.60
C GLU A 425 -2.64 -41.94 3.68
N SER A 426 -1.38 -41.53 3.60
CA SER A 426 -0.89 -40.30 2.97
C SER A 426 -0.19 -40.65 1.66
N ASP A 427 -0.68 -40.13 0.54
CA ASP A 427 -0.01 -40.27 -0.75
C ASP A 427 0.80 -39.00 -1.10
N ASP A 428 2.11 -39.19 -1.15
CA ASP A 428 3.10 -38.63 -2.08
C ASP A 428 3.05 -37.14 -2.46
N VAL A 429 3.98 -36.37 -1.87
CA VAL A 429 4.55 -35.17 -2.48
C VAL A 429 5.71 -35.58 -3.40
N ASP A 430 5.70 -35.11 -4.65
CA ASP A 430 6.68 -35.47 -5.68
C ASP A 430 8.11 -35.01 -5.32
N PRO A 431 9.07 -35.94 -5.10
CA PRO A 431 10.45 -35.59 -4.72
C PRO A 431 11.23 -34.86 -5.82
N MET A 432 10.77 -34.88 -7.08
CA MET A 432 11.48 -34.19 -8.18
C MET A 432 11.50 -32.67 -8.06
N GLN A 433 10.58 -32.04 -7.32
CA GLN A 433 10.58 -30.59 -7.12
C GLN A 433 11.54 -30.10 -6.02
N GLU A 434 11.86 -30.92 -5.02
CA GLU A 434 12.82 -30.56 -3.97
C GLU A 434 14.26 -30.62 -4.47
N ASP A 435 14.63 -31.68 -5.19
CA ASP A 435 15.97 -31.83 -5.77
C ASP A 435 16.32 -30.68 -6.73
N LEU A 436 15.36 -30.24 -7.56
CA LEU A 436 15.57 -29.11 -8.48
C LEU A 436 15.77 -27.78 -7.74
N ARG A 437 15.09 -27.57 -6.60
CA ARG A 437 15.29 -26.38 -5.74
C ARG A 437 16.65 -26.41 -5.04
N ASN A 438 17.07 -27.58 -4.57
CA ASN A 438 18.36 -27.77 -3.91
C ASN A 438 19.53 -27.59 -4.89
N GLU A 439 19.42 -28.11 -6.12
CA GLU A 439 20.46 -27.96 -7.16
C GLU A 439 20.67 -26.50 -7.58
N ILE A 440 19.59 -25.69 -7.62
CA ILE A 440 19.68 -24.25 -7.86
C ILE A 440 20.39 -23.56 -6.69
N TYR A 441 20.06 -23.93 -5.45
CA TYR A 441 20.62 -23.32 -4.24
C TYR A 441 22.12 -23.59 -4.07
N GLU A 442 22.58 -24.82 -4.32
CA GLU A 442 24.01 -25.17 -4.26
C GLU A 442 24.82 -24.47 -5.38
N LYS A 443 24.29 -24.39 -6.60
CA LYS A 443 24.98 -23.71 -7.72
C LYS A 443 25.14 -22.20 -7.53
N THR A 444 24.30 -21.56 -6.72
CA THR A 444 24.45 -20.13 -6.36
C THR A 444 25.38 -19.87 -5.18
N ALA A 445 25.88 -20.90 -4.48
CA ALA A 445 26.68 -20.74 -3.26
C ALA A 445 28.20 -20.75 -3.48
N ASP A 446 28.69 -21.27 -4.62
CA ASP A 446 30.12 -21.46 -4.90
C ASP A 446 30.72 -20.35 -5.81
N GLU A 447 31.28 -19.30 -5.20
CA GLU A 447 32.22 -18.39 -5.89
C GLU A 447 33.66 -18.96 -5.90
N PRO A 448 34.31 -19.12 -7.07
CA PRO A 448 35.72 -19.53 -7.13
C PRO A 448 36.68 -18.33 -6.97
N VAL A 449 37.47 -18.34 -5.88
CA VAL A 449 38.56 -17.39 -5.64
C VAL A 449 39.73 -17.61 -6.62
N ILE A 450 40.01 -16.66 -7.54
CA ILE A 450 41.23 -16.67 -8.37
C ILE A 450 41.99 -15.33 -8.33
N ARG A 451 43.31 -15.45 -8.52
CA ARG A 451 44.38 -14.49 -8.20
C ARG A 451 44.67 -13.46 -9.29
N SER A 452 45.41 -12.43 -8.88
CA SER A 452 46.09 -11.43 -9.69
C SER A 452 46.81 -11.94 -10.94
N GLY A 453 46.62 -11.24 -12.06
CA GLY A 453 47.49 -11.27 -13.25
C GLY A 453 47.68 -9.86 -13.81
N ILE A 454 48.92 -9.46 -14.08
CA ILE A 454 49.28 -8.18 -14.72
C ILE A 454 49.63 -8.49 -16.17
N GLU A 455 49.10 -7.73 -17.13
CA GLU A 455 49.83 -7.46 -18.38
C GLU A 455 49.37 -6.18 -19.07
N SER A 456 50.25 -5.62 -19.90
CA SER A 456 50.22 -4.25 -20.42
C SER A 456 50.23 -4.21 -21.94
N ALA A 457 49.55 -3.24 -22.56
CA ALA A 457 49.79 -2.84 -23.95
C ALA A 457 49.54 -1.33 -24.15
N GLU A 458 50.27 -0.73 -25.09
CA GLU A 458 50.42 0.71 -25.26
C GLU A 458 49.49 1.34 -26.33
N GLN A 459 49.54 2.67 -26.40
CA GLN A 459 48.84 3.61 -27.31
C GLN A 459 49.35 3.52 -28.78
N PRO A 460 49.11 4.47 -29.72
CA PRO A 460 48.22 5.66 -29.73
C PRO A 460 47.42 5.92 -31.04
N MET A 461 46.53 6.92 -31.04
CA MET A 461 46.52 7.98 -32.07
C MET A 461 45.67 9.20 -31.67
N ALA A 462 46.04 10.38 -32.17
CA ALA A 462 45.45 11.69 -31.82
C ALA A 462 44.92 12.43 -33.09
N PRO A 463 44.67 13.76 -33.06
CA PRO A 463 43.33 14.31 -32.91
C PRO A 463 42.84 15.07 -34.17
N LYS A 464 41.61 15.62 -34.12
CA LYS A 464 41.17 16.69 -35.03
C LYS A 464 40.53 17.84 -34.28
N GLU A 465 40.95 19.05 -34.66
CA GLU A 465 40.44 20.34 -34.21
C GLU A 465 39.15 20.70 -34.97
N ALA A 466 38.36 21.61 -34.39
CA ALA A 466 37.36 22.40 -35.11
C ALA A 466 37.34 23.83 -34.54
N GLU A 467 37.31 24.82 -35.43
CA GLU A 467 37.43 26.24 -35.09
C GLU A 467 36.10 26.91 -34.68
N LYS A 468 36.23 28.13 -34.17
CA LYS A 468 35.14 29.02 -33.74
C LYS A 468 34.24 29.48 -34.90
N HIS A 469 33.00 29.82 -34.56
CA HIS A 469 32.41 31.08 -35.00
C HIS A 469 31.53 31.72 -33.90
N GLN A 470 31.52 33.05 -33.86
CA GLN A 470 30.62 33.91 -33.05
C GLN A 470 29.58 34.56 -33.99
N ASP A 471 28.57 35.37 -33.60
CA ASP A 471 28.01 35.92 -32.34
C ASP A 471 26.45 35.82 -32.49
N GLY A 472 25.52 36.18 -31.57
CA GLY A 472 25.52 36.78 -30.23
C GLY A 472 24.08 37.28 -29.87
N GLU A 473 23.88 37.74 -28.61
CA GLU A 473 22.65 38.40 -28.06
C GLU A 473 21.33 37.56 -28.03
N GLU A 474 20.44 37.59 -27.02
CA GLU A 474 20.36 38.35 -25.76
C GLU A 474 19.51 37.61 -24.68
N SER A 475 19.56 38.09 -23.43
CA SER A 475 18.61 37.86 -22.31
C SER A 475 18.63 36.56 -21.45
N GLY A 476 18.76 36.75 -20.13
CA GLY A 476 17.79 36.21 -19.15
C GLY A 476 17.89 34.77 -18.63
N GLY A 477 19.02 34.31 -18.09
CA GLY A 477 19.11 32.98 -17.42
C GLY A 477 19.99 32.94 -16.18
N SER A 478 19.40 32.67 -15.00
CA SER A 478 20.14 32.44 -13.76
C SER A 478 20.86 31.08 -13.80
N LYS A 479 22.19 31.06 -13.65
CA LYS A 479 22.96 29.81 -13.51
C LYS A 479 23.12 29.43 -12.03
N PRO A 480 23.02 28.15 -11.66
CA PRO A 480 23.28 27.70 -10.31
C PRO A 480 24.76 27.90 -9.96
N SER A 481 25.04 28.45 -8.78
CA SER A 481 26.40 28.64 -8.30
C SER A 481 27.06 27.29 -8.01
N LYS A 482 28.07 26.92 -8.81
CA LYS A 482 28.91 25.75 -8.55
C LYS A 482 29.71 26.00 -7.27
N VAL A 483 29.40 25.28 -6.19
CA VAL A 483 30.12 25.41 -4.91
C VAL A 483 31.46 24.68 -5.04
N GLU A 484 32.51 25.43 -5.37
CA GLU A 484 33.87 24.89 -5.38
C GLU A 484 34.38 24.74 -3.94
N LEU A 485 34.56 23.48 -3.52
CA LEU A 485 35.16 23.12 -2.24
C LEU A 485 36.62 23.58 -2.22
N THR A 486 36.99 24.34 -1.19
CA THR A 486 38.38 24.80 -1.03
C THR A 486 39.32 23.61 -0.78
N GLU A 487 40.61 23.76 -1.11
CA GLU A 487 41.60 22.70 -0.86
C GLU A 487 41.69 22.32 0.63
N GLU A 488 41.44 23.27 1.54
CA GLU A 488 41.32 23.00 2.97
C GLU A 488 40.11 22.10 3.31
N GLN A 489 38.97 22.30 2.65
CA GLN A 489 37.79 21.44 2.81
C GLN A 489 38.03 20.04 2.24
N LYS A 490 38.72 19.92 1.09
CA LYS A 490 39.12 18.61 0.52
C LYS A 490 40.07 17.87 1.46
N ALA A 491 41.14 18.51 1.91
CA ALA A 491 42.11 17.93 2.85
C ALA A 491 41.44 17.50 4.17
N ARG A 492 40.48 18.28 4.68
CA ARG A 492 39.71 17.93 5.89
C ARG A 492 38.76 16.75 5.68
N MET A 493 38.15 16.60 4.49
CA MET A 493 37.37 15.40 4.16
C MET A 493 38.25 14.16 4.02
N GLU A 494 39.42 14.29 3.39
CA GLU A 494 40.37 13.20 3.21
C GLU A 494 40.96 12.72 4.56
N ALA A 495 41.33 13.65 5.44
CA ALA A 495 41.75 13.34 6.80
C ALA A 495 40.65 12.61 7.60
N ASN A 496 39.38 13.01 7.45
CA ASN A 496 38.25 12.31 8.06
C ASN A 496 38.03 10.91 7.46
N ARG A 497 38.22 10.74 6.14
CA ARG A 497 38.15 9.44 5.45
C ARG A 497 39.23 8.48 5.94
N LEU A 498 40.49 8.92 6.05
CA LEU A 498 41.58 8.11 6.62
C LEU A 498 41.23 7.66 8.05
N LYS A 499 40.78 8.59 8.89
CA LYS A 499 40.44 8.34 10.30
C LYS A 499 39.25 7.39 10.48
N ALA A 500 38.35 7.32 9.50
CA ALA A 500 37.28 6.32 9.44
C ALA A 500 37.81 4.93 9.06
N LEU A 501 38.72 4.86 8.07
CA LEU A 501 39.38 3.62 7.66
C LEU A 501 40.25 3.01 8.77
N GLU A 502 41.01 3.83 9.52
CA GLU A 502 41.76 3.38 10.69
C GLU A 502 40.86 2.78 11.77
N ARG A 503 39.69 3.39 12.04
CA ARG A 503 38.70 2.87 12.99
C ARG A 503 38.09 1.55 12.51
N ALA A 504 37.81 1.40 11.21
CA ALA A 504 37.33 0.16 10.63
C ALA A 504 38.37 -0.97 10.71
N ALA A 505 39.65 -0.66 10.44
CA ALA A 505 40.75 -1.60 10.59
C ALA A 505 40.94 -2.03 12.06
N ALA A 506 40.90 -1.10 13.00
CA ALA A 506 40.99 -1.40 14.44
C ALA A 506 39.79 -2.22 14.95
N ALA A 507 38.59 -2.03 14.38
CA ALA A 507 37.43 -2.85 14.69
C ALA A 507 37.58 -4.30 14.16
N ARG A 508 38.06 -4.47 12.92
CA ARG A 508 38.36 -5.80 12.35
C ARG A 508 39.44 -6.55 13.15
N ALA A 509 40.51 -5.86 13.56
CA ALA A 509 41.57 -6.44 14.38
C ALA A 509 41.12 -6.87 15.79
N ARG A 510 40.08 -6.23 16.35
CA ARG A 510 39.46 -6.68 17.61
C ARG A 510 38.57 -7.90 17.42
N ALA A 511 37.83 -7.98 16.31
CA ALA A 511 36.99 -9.13 15.99
C ALA A 511 37.80 -10.42 15.76
N SER A 512 39.00 -10.32 15.17
CA SER A 512 39.91 -11.46 14.97
C SER A 512 40.59 -11.97 16.25
N GLN A 513 40.50 -11.26 17.37
CA GLN A 513 41.09 -11.67 18.66
C GLN A 513 40.10 -12.35 19.61
N SER A 514 38.84 -12.54 19.20
CA SER A 514 37.76 -13.06 20.07
C SER A 514 37.17 -14.41 19.65
N GLN A 515 37.87 -15.22 18.85
CA GLN A 515 37.49 -16.62 18.62
C GLN A 515 38.14 -17.55 19.65
N PRO A 516 37.38 -18.43 20.33
CA PRO A 516 37.94 -19.43 21.23
C PRO A 516 38.47 -20.64 20.45
N THR A 517 39.67 -21.10 20.79
CA THR A 517 40.23 -22.36 20.28
C THR A 517 39.52 -23.55 20.93
N THR A 518 38.87 -24.38 20.12
CA THR A 518 38.39 -25.71 20.54
C THR A 518 39.48 -26.74 20.30
N GLU A 519 39.94 -27.39 21.37
CA GLU A 519 40.79 -28.57 21.27
C GLU A 519 39.94 -29.77 20.82
N THR A 520 40.46 -30.58 19.88
CA THR A 520 39.78 -31.80 19.41
C THR A 520 40.36 -33.00 20.12
N THR A 521 39.53 -33.80 20.78
CA THR A 521 39.96 -35.05 21.44
C THR A 521 39.67 -36.27 20.56
N THR A 522 40.73 -36.86 19.99
CA THR A 522 40.91 -38.30 19.68
C THR A 522 42.35 -38.52 19.25
#